data_AF-A0A4Q3SJR4-F1
#
_entry.id   AF-A0A4Q3SJR4-F1
#
_cell.length_a   1.000
_cell.length_b   1.000
_cell.length_c   1.000
_cell.angle_alpha   90.00
_cell.angle_beta   90.00
_cell.angle_gamma   90.00
#
_symmetry.space_group_name_H-M   'P 1'
#
loop_
_entity.id
_entity.type
_entity.pdbx_description
1 polymer ?
#
loop_
_entity_poly.entity_id
_entity_poly.type
_entity_poly.pdbx_seq_one_letter_code
_entity_poly.pdbx_strand_id
1 'polypeptide(L)'
;MIPSLNYNSLFNRLPKYTGKDVYLFWCVVPLLTILLNIAMFGNRYFHEIPVIVLATVTSLALLSGLWILLSSVAVMTRTHFSGERTPVRRVVTTICLFIIITALYLTIIHWLYDSTDFLSFEFNEKRYRWTLIIGIILNTFITLLQEGIAGFEKWKATMVETEQLKKEYMQSQLLGLKSQVNPHFLFNSLNSLSSLISEDQDEAEKFLDEMSKVYRYLLRNSDDQLVSLDVELQFVKSYFHLLKARYADGISLDFEIDPKDLVMKLPPLTLQMLIEAAYNQNVISKDRPLTIRISSIPGGWLRVMN
;
A
#
# COMPACT_ATOMS: atom_id res chain seq x y z
N MET A 1 -6.68 26.15 -25.77
CA MET A 1 -5.44 25.56 -25.27
C MET A 1 -4.38 26.66 -25.25
N ILE A 2 -4.15 27.27 -24.09
CA ILE A 2 -3.05 28.23 -23.89
C ILE A 2 -1.96 27.45 -23.15
N PRO A 3 -0.74 27.32 -23.67
CA PRO A 3 0.32 26.63 -22.97
C PRO A 3 0.77 27.48 -21.78
N SER A 4 0.60 26.95 -20.57
CA SER A 4 1.12 27.54 -19.34
C SER A 4 2.65 27.60 -19.43
N LEU A 5 3.19 28.81 -19.59
CA LEU A 5 4.62 29.09 -19.57
C LEU A 5 5.27 28.53 -18.30
N ASN A 6 6.13 27.54 -18.49
CA ASN A 6 6.90 26.88 -17.46
C ASN A 6 8.07 27.78 -17.03
N TYR A 7 7.81 28.75 -16.15
CA TYR A 7 8.81 29.72 -15.65
C TYR A 7 9.82 29.15 -14.63
N ASN A 8 9.88 27.83 -14.41
CA ASN A 8 10.62 27.19 -13.30
C ASN A 8 11.85 26.36 -13.73
N SER A 9 12.60 26.76 -14.78
CA SER A 9 13.77 25.98 -15.25
C SER A 9 14.99 26.06 -14.32
N LEU A 10 15.22 27.19 -13.65
CA LEU A 10 16.32 27.35 -12.68
C LEU A 10 16.01 26.68 -11.32
N PHE A 11 14.78 26.81 -10.83
CA PHE A 11 14.36 26.22 -9.54
C PHE A 11 14.15 24.70 -9.59
N ASN A 12 13.99 24.10 -10.78
CA ASN A 12 13.92 22.64 -10.92
C ASN A 12 15.26 21.92 -10.70
N ARG A 13 16.39 22.64 -10.73
CA ARG A 13 17.74 22.08 -10.47
C ARG A 13 18.21 22.27 -9.03
N LEU A 14 17.46 22.99 -8.21
CA LEU A 14 17.78 23.17 -6.78
C LEU A 14 17.33 21.94 -5.98
N PRO A 15 18.04 21.59 -4.89
CA PRO A 15 17.64 20.51 -4.00
C PRO A 15 16.26 20.81 -3.41
N LYS A 16 15.29 19.93 -3.70
CA LYS A 16 13.92 20.02 -3.18
C LYS A 16 13.74 19.04 -2.04
N TYR A 17 13.45 19.58 -0.86
CA TYR A 17 13.00 18.84 0.31
C TYR A 17 11.52 18.45 0.18
N THR A 18 10.66 19.36 -0.28
CA THR A 18 9.23 19.14 -0.53
C THR A 18 8.81 19.67 -1.91
N GLY A 19 7.62 19.27 -2.37
CA GLY A 19 7.01 19.86 -3.58
C GLY A 19 6.64 21.35 -3.41
N LYS A 20 6.67 21.87 -2.18
CA LYS A 20 6.21 23.23 -1.84
C LYS A 20 7.34 24.21 -1.49
N ASP A 21 8.60 23.79 -1.58
CA ASP A 21 9.74 24.60 -1.17
C ASP A 21 9.86 25.93 -1.92
N VAL A 22 9.46 25.96 -3.19
CA VAL A 22 9.46 27.20 -4.00
C VAL A 22 8.46 28.21 -3.46
N TYR A 23 7.27 27.76 -3.04
CA TYR A 23 6.27 28.64 -2.43
C TYR A 23 6.73 29.14 -1.06
N LEU A 24 7.28 28.24 -0.25
CA LEU A 24 7.90 28.60 1.03
C LEU A 24 9.02 29.63 0.84
N PHE A 25 9.88 29.47 -0.15
CA PHE A 25 10.95 30.41 -0.47
C PHE A 25 10.42 31.82 -0.76
N TRP A 26 9.46 31.94 -1.69
CA TRP A 26 8.93 33.24 -2.11
C TRP A 26 8.11 33.95 -1.03
N CYS A 27 7.49 33.21 -0.10
CA CYS A 27 6.77 33.80 1.03
C CYS A 27 7.72 34.16 2.19
N VAL A 28 8.70 33.31 2.49
CA VAL A 28 9.50 33.41 3.72
C VAL A 28 10.73 34.27 3.55
N VAL A 29 11.46 34.14 2.43
CA VAL A 29 12.75 34.83 2.26
C VAL A 29 12.60 36.36 2.26
N PRO A 30 11.64 36.97 1.54
CA PRO A 30 11.43 38.43 1.61
C PRO A 30 11.06 38.94 3.01
N LEU A 31 10.26 38.16 3.75
CA LEU A 31 9.89 38.50 5.13
C LEU A 31 11.11 38.44 6.07
N LEU A 32 11.93 37.40 5.94
CA LEU A 32 13.18 37.27 6.70
C LEU A 32 14.18 38.36 6.36
N THR A 33 14.26 38.79 5.09
CA THR A 33 15.09 39.92 4.64
C THR A 33 14.76 41.19 5.40
N ILE A 34 13.47 41.55 5.50
CA ILE A 34 13.02 42.75 6.21
C ILE A 34 13.34 42.62 7.71
N LEU A 35 13.00 41.48 8.33
CA LEU A 35 13.27 41.23 9.74
C LEU A 35 14.76 41.30 10.09
N LEU A 36 15.62 40.72 9.25
CA LEU A 36 17.06 40.73 9.43
C LEU A 36 17.61 42.16 9.35
N ASN A 37 17.17 42.95 8.36
CA ASN A 37 17.65 44.33 8.20
C ASN A 37 17.22 45.23 9.37
N ILE A 38 16.00 45.04 9.89
CA ILE A 38 15.54 45.73 11.11
C ILE A 38 16.44 45.34 12.30
N ALA A 39 16.77 44.05 12.45
CA ALA A 39 17.63 43.59 13.54
C ALA A 39 19.08 44.12 13.44
N MET A 40 19.63 44.21 12.22
CA MET A 40 21.00 44.65 11.97
C MET A 40 21.16 46.18 12.03
N PHE A 41 20.33 46.94 11.31
CA PHE A 41 20.48 48.39 11.12
C PHE A 41 19.56 49.22 12.03
N GLY A 42 18.59 48.61 12.70
CA GLY A 42 17.66 49.29 13.61
C GLY A 42 16.89 50.42 12.92
N ASN A 43 16.79 51.58 13.57
CA ASN A 43 16.00 52.70 13.06
C ASN A 43 16.57 53.30 11.76
N ARG A 44 17.88 53.14 11.48
CA ARG A 44 18.52 53.63 10.25
C ARG A 44 17.91 53.02 8.99
N TYR A 45 17.46 51.76 9.08
CA TYR A 45 16.79 51.08 7.98
C TYR A 45 15.49 51.77 7.52
N PHE A 46 14.85 52.60 8.33
CA PHE A 46 13.61 53.29 7.91
C PHE A 46 13.86 54.73 7.45
N HIS A 47 15.03 55.30 7.73
CA HIS A 47 15.30 56.73 7.55
C HIS A 47 16.32 57.00 6.44
N GLU A 48 17.22 56.07 6.15
CA GLU A 48 18.28 56.23 5.15
C GLU A 48 17.96 55.43 3.87
N ILE A 49 17.61 56.10 2.78
CA ILE A 49 17.32 55.46 1.48
C ILE A 49 18.46 54.54 0.99
N PRO A 50 19.75 54.93 1.07
CA PRO A 50 20.85 54.05 0.69
C PRO A 50 20.90 52.76 1.51
N VAL A 51 20.60 52.85 2.81
CA VAL A 51 20.56 51.69 3.71
C VAL A 51 19.37 50.79 3.36
N ILE A 52 18.19 51.35 3.08
CA ILE A 52 17.02 50.57 2.65
C ILE A 52 17.37 49.73 1.42
N VAL A 53 17.84 50.37 0.34
CA VAL A 53 18.01 49.70 -0.94
C VAL A 53 19.18 48.73 -0.89
N LEU A 54 20.35 49.19 -0.46
CA LEU A 54 21.57 48.39 -0.53
C LEU A 54 21.57 47.25 0.49
N ALA A 55 21.07 47.48 1.72
CA ALA A 55 20.94 46.40 2.70
C ALA A 55 19.90 45.37 2.26
N THR A 56 18.76 45.79 1.70
CA THR A 56 17.72 44.85 1.24
C THR A 56 18.20 43.97 0.10
N VAL A 57 18.86 44.54 -0.91
CA VAL A 57 19.39 43.75 -2.05
C VAL A 57 20.46 42.77 -1.59
N THR A 58 21.40 43.22 -0.75
CA THR A 58 22.49 42.35 -0.26
C THR A 58 21.98 41.26 0.68
N SER A 59 21.13 41.59 1.64
CA SER A 59 20.52 40.61 2.57
C SER A 59 19.60 39.62 1.84
N LEU A 60 18.87 40.04 0.80
CA LEU A 60 18.07 39.13 -0.02
C LEU A 60 18.94 38.11 -0.76
N ALA A 61 20.05 38.56 -1.38
CA ALA A 61 20.99 37.67 -2.06
C ALA A 61 21.64 36.68 -1.07
N LEU A 62 22.06 37.18 0.10
CA LEU A 62 22.65 36.39 1.17
C LEU A 62 21.66 35.34 1.70
N LEU A 63 20.46 35.73 2.11
CA LEU A 63 19.44 34.81 2.61
C LEU A 63 19.00 33.78 1.57
N SER A 64 18.99 34.15 0.29
CA SER A 64 18.72 33.19 -0.79
C SER A 64 19.82 32.13 -0.87
N GLY A 65 21.10 32.52 -0.71
CA GLY A 65 22.22 31.59 -0.62
C GLY A 65 22.13 30.67 0.61
N LEU A 66 21.79 31.21 1.78
CA LEU A 66 21.58 30.43 3.00
C LEU A 66 20.45 29.42 2.83
N TRP A 67 19.34 29.82 2.20
CA TRP A 67 18.22 28.92 1.92
C TRP A 67 18.65 27.72 1.07
N ILE A 68 19.40 27.97 0.00
CA ILE A 68 19.91 26.91 -0.88
C ILE A 68 20.85 25.98 -0.12
N LEU A 69 21.73 26.53 0.71
CA LEU A 69 22.65 25.74 1.54
C LEU A 69 21.88 24.83 2.51
N LEU A 70 20.95 25.39 3.28
CA LEU A 70 20.14 24.64 4.24
C LEU A 70 19.29 23.57 3.53
N SER A 71 18.69 23.91 2.39
CA SER A 71 17.93 22.95 1.57
C SER A 71 18.81 21.80 1.07
N SER A 72 20.06 22.08 0.70
CA SER A 72 21.04 21.06 0.30
C SER A 72 21.37 20.11 1.46
N VAL A 73 21.59 20.65 2.65
CA VAL A 73 21.87 19.85 3.86
C VAL A 73 20.63 19.03 4.28
N ALA A 74 19.43 19.57 4.15
CA ALA A 74 18.19 18.83 4.42
C ALA A 74 18.03 17.64 3.47
N VAL A 75 18.30 17.82 2.17
CA VAL A 75 18.26 16.71 1.20
C VAL A 75 19.34 15.67 1.51
N MET A 76 20.57 16.10 1.84
CA MET A 76 21.67 15.19 2.18
C MET A 76 21.38 14.36 3.45
N THR A 77 20.86 14.99 4.49
CA THR A 77 20.47 14.28 5.73
C THR A 77 19.33 13.30 5.48
N ARG A 78 18.38 13.64 4.60
CA ARG A 78 17.30 12.73 4.20
C ARG A 78 17.79 11.52 3.40
N THR A 79 18.74 11.69 2.50
CA THR A 79 19.30 10.56 1.73
C THR A 79 20.20 9.68 2.59
N HIS A 80 20.97 10.27 3.52
CA HIS A 80 21.84 9.53 4.43
C HIS A 80 21.07 8.74 5.49
N PHE A 81 19.99 9.31 6.03
CA PHE A 81 19.10 8.66 7.01
C PHE A 81 17.80 8.16 6.35
N SER A 82 17.92 7.49 5.20
CA SER A 82 16.79 6.98 4.42
C SER A 82 16.00 5.84 5.09
N GLY A 83 16.53 5.26 6.18
CA GLY A 83 15.87 4.18 6.93
C GLY A 83 14.66 4.64 7.74
N GLU A 84 13.55 3.91 7.64
CA GLU A 84 12.29 4.19 8.36
C GLU A 84 12.41 4.14 9.89
N ARG A 85 13.50 3.56 10.41
CA ARG A 85 13.73 3.36 11.85
C ARG A 85 14.42 4.52 12.56
N THR A 86 14.81 5.59 11.87
CA THR A 86 15.52 6.72 12.50
C THR A 86 14.99 8.13 12.16
N PRO A 87 13.65 8.36 12.10
CA PRO A 87 13.11 9.69 11.78
C PRO A 87 13.50 10.74 12.82
N VAL A 88 13.46 10.37 14.12
CA VAL A 88 13.83 11.27 15.22
C VAL A 88 15.29 11.67 15.12
N ARG A 89 16.20 10.69 14.91
CA ARG A 89 17.64 10.95 14.79
C ARG A 89 17.95 11.85 13.60
N ARG A 90 17.26 11.68 12.47
CA ARG A 90 17.38 12.56 11.31
C ARG A 90 17.01 14.00 11.67
N VAL A 91 15.79 14.21 12.19
CA VAL A 91 15.28 15.56 12.52
C VAL A 91 16.20 16.27 13.52
N VAL A 92 16.65 15.56 14.57
CA VAL A 92 17.59 16.11 15.55
C VAL A 92 18.91 16.50 14.89
N THR A 93 19.47 15.64 14.04
CA THR A 93 20.74 15.94 13.33
C THR A 93 20.60 17.14 12.40
N THR A 94 19.48 17.23 11.67
CA THR A 94 19.19 18.35 10.77
C THR A 94 19.06 19.67 11.54
N ILE A 95 18.32 19.69 12.66
CA ILE A 95 18.19 20.88 13.51
C ILE A 95 19.56 21.31 14.05
N CYS A 96 20.36 20.37 14.57
CA CYS A 96 21.71 20.69 15.07
C CYS A 96 22.61 21.29 13.99
N LEU A 97 22.64 20.71 12.79
CA LEU A 97 23.40 21.25 11.66
C LEU A 97 22.92 22.64 11.25
N PHE A 98 21.61 22.86 11.25
CA PHE A 98 21.02 24.14 10.87
C PHE A 98 21.36 25.25 11.85
N ILE A 99 21.34 24.96 13.16
CA ILE A 99 21.77 25.91 14.19
C ILE A 99 23.24 26.30 13.97
N ILE A 100 24.12 25.31 13.74
CA ILE A 100 25.55 25.55 13.52
C ILE A 100 25.77 26.37 12.25
N ILE A 101 25.16 25.98 11.13
CA ILE A 101 25.29 26.67 9.83
C ILE A 101 24.79 28.11 9.95
N THR A 102 23.64 28.33 10.60
CA THR A 102 23.05 29.68 10.77
C THR A 102 23.94 30.56 11.64
N ALA A 103 24.46 30.03 12.74
CA ALA A 103 25.35 30.77 13.63
C ALA A 103 26.64 31.18 12.92
N LEU A 104 27.29 30.23 12.22
CA LEU A 104 28.50 30.51 11.42
C LEU A 104 28.22 31.54 10.33
N TYR A 105 27.11 31.37 9.61
CA TYR A 105 26.71 32.26 8.52
C TYR A 105 26.49 33.70 9.00
N LEU A 106 25.72 33.88 10.07
CA LEU A 106 25.48 35.21 10.64
C LEU A 106 26.77 35.83 11.22
N THR A 107 27.64 35.02 11.83
CA THR A 107 28.94 35.48 12.34
C THR A 107 29.81 36.01 11.21
N ILE A 108 29.92 35.27 10.11
CA ILE A 108 30.71 35.66 8.93
C ILE A 108 30.15 36.95 8.30
N ILE A 109 28.83 37.09 8.20
CA ILE A 109 28.22 38.33 7.67
C ILE A 109 28.54 39.53 8.54
N HIS A 110 28.38 39.43 9.86
CA HIS A 110 28.66 40.55 10.76
C HIS A 110 30.14 40.92 10.72
N TRP A 111 31.03 39.94 10.69
CA TRP A 111 32.47 40.16 10.53
C TRP A 111 32.82 40.85 9.20
N LEU A 112 32.17 40.44 8.10
CA LEU A 112 32.38 41.03 6.79
C LEU A 112 31.89 42.48 6.73
N TYR A 113 30.72 42.76 7.31
CA TYR A 113 30.15 44.11 7.35
C TYR A 113 30.99 45.07 8.17
N ASP A 114 31.50 44.62 9.32
CA ASP A 114 32.41 45.40 10.18
C ASP A 114 33.76 45.64 9.49
N SER A 115 34.36 44.61 8.88
CA SER A 115 35.68 44.72 8.23
C SER A 115 35.68 45.59 6.96
N THR A 116 34.53 45.72 6.29
CA THR A 116 34.39 46.49 5.05
C THR A 116 33.79 47.88 5.26
N ASP A 117 33.48 48.25 6.51
CA ASP A 117 32.72 49.46 6.88
C ASP A 117 31.43 49.62 6.06
N PHE A 118 30.76 48.50 5.77
CA PHE A 118 29.61 48.47 4.87
C PHE A 118 28.44 49.28 5.47
N LEU A 119 28.02 50.34 4.78
CA LEU A 119 26.95 51.27 5.23
C LEU A 119 27.22 51.92 6.61
N SER A 120 28.50 52.08 6.99
CA SER A 120 28.89 52.52 8.34
C SER A 120 28.26 51.63 9.41
N PHE A 121 28.41 50.32 9.24
CA PHE A 121 27.91 49.32 10.17
C PHE A 121 28.79 49.31 11.42
N GLU A 122 28.21 49.69 12.56
CA GLU A 122 28.88 49.58 13.85
C GLU A 122 28.52 48.25 14.51
N PHE A 123 29.54 47.42 14.80
CA PHE A 123 29.32 46.19 15.54
C PHE A 123 28.74 46.49 16.93
N ASN A 124 27.54 45.94 17.18
CA ASN A 124 26.85 46.05 18.46
C ASN A 124 26.54 44.65 19.01
N GLU A 125 27.20 44.28 20.11
CA GLU A 125 27.06 42.96 20.72
C GLU A 125 25.60 42.61 21.05
N LYS A 126 24.82 43.58 21.56
CA LYS A 126 23.41 43.35 21.91
C LYS A 126 22.59 43.05 20.66
N ARG A 127 22.77 43.81 19.57
CA ARG A 127 22.04 43.57 18.30
C ARG A 127 22.44 42.24 17.69
N TYR A 128 23.73 41.92 17.68
CA TYR A 128 24.25 40.63 17.19
C TYR A 128 23.61 39.44 17.90
N ARG A 129 23.55 39.48 19.25
CA ARG A 129 22.91 38.42 20.05
C ARG A 129 21.42 38.26 19.72
N TRP A 130 20.69 39.36 19.56
CA TRP A 130 19.29 39.31 19.16
C TRP A 130 19.10 38.76 17.75
N THR A 131 19.94 39.15 16.80
CA THR A 131 19.92 38.64 15.42
C THR A 131 20.17 37.14 15.38
N LEU A 132 21.12 36.62 16.17
CA LEU A 132 21.36 35.18 16.31
C LEU A 132 20.15 34.43 16.87
N ILE A 133 19.57 34.91 17.97
CA ILE A 133 18.42 34.27 18.63
C ILE A 133 17.23 34.21 17.66
N ILE A 134 16.90 35.34 17.03
CA ILE A 134 15.79 35.43 16.08
C ILE A 134 16.04 34.53 14.87
N GLY A 135 17.24 34.55 14.30
CA GLY A 135 17.62 33.73 13.15
C GLY A 135 17.51 32.23 13.44
N ILE A 136 18.00 31.78 14.60
CA ILE A 136 17.90 30.37 15.03
C ILE A 136 16.44 29.95 15.22
N ILE A 137 15.62 30.77 15.90
CA ILE A 137 14.20 30.47 16.15
C ILE A 137 13.44 30.35 14.82
N LEU A 138 13.61 31.32 13.92
CA LEU A 138 12.91 31.33 12.63
C LEU A 138 13.34 30.15 11.75
N ASN A 139 14.64 29.86 11.66
CA ASN A 139 15.12 28.71 10.89
C ASN A 139 14.61 27.38 11.45
N THR A 140 14.65 27.20 12.77
CA THR A 140 14.12 25.99 13.43
C THR A 140 12.63 25.82 13.14
N PHE A 141 11.86 26.91 13.22
CA PHE A 141 10.43 26.89 12.92
C PHE A 141 10.13 26.50 11.46
N ILE A 142 10.85 27.09 10.49
CA ILE A 142 10.70 26.75 9.07
C ILE A 142 11.04 25.28 8.82
N THR A 143 12.09 24.77 9.46
CA THR A 143 12.52 23.37 9.33
C THR A 143 11.45 22.41 9.85
N LEU A 144 10.84 22.71 11.00
CA LEU A 144 9.74 21.92 11.55
C LEU A 144 8.51 21.94 10.63
N LEU A 145 8.19 23.09 10.02
CA LEU A 145 7.11 23.18 9.03
C LEU A 145 7.39 22.32 7.80
N GLN A 146 8.62 22.36 7.26
CA GLN A 146 9.02 21.56 6.10
C GLN A 146 8.94 20.05 6.39
N GLU A 147 9.47 19.60 7.52
CA GLU A 147 9.37 18.19 7.97
C GLU A 147 7.91 17.78 8.20
N GLY A 148 7.08 18.66 8.78
CA GLY A 148 5.66 18.41 8.99
C GLY A 148 4.89 18.22 7.69
N ILE A 149 5.13 19.08 6.69
CA ILE A 149 4.52 18.96 5.35
C ILE A 149 4.95 17.65 4.67
N ALA A 150 6.26 17.35 4.69
CA ALA A 150 6.79 16.13 4.09
C ALA A 150 6.22 14.87 4.77
N GLY A 151 6.12 14.87 6.10
CA GLY A 151 5.54 13.80 6.89
C GLY A 151 4.06 13.58 6.58
N PHE A 152 3.29 14.67 6.46
CA PHE A 152 1.87 14.60 6.13
C PHE A 152 1.63 14.06 4.71
N GLU A 153 2.42 14.47 3.72
CA GLU A 153 2.34 13.96 2.35
C GLU A 153 2.64 12.45 2.30
N LYS A 154 3.69 11.99 3.00
CA LYS A 154 4.00 10.56 3.11
C LYS A 154 2.86 9.79 3.79
N TRP A 155 2.36 10.29 4.92
CA TRP A 155 1.28 9.65 5.67
C TRP A 155 0.00 9.50 4.81
N LYS A 156 -0.37 10.55 4.07
CA LYS A 156 -1.52 10.52 3.16
C LYS A 156 -1.33 9.50 2.04
N ALA A 157 -0.15 9.43 1.43
CA ALA A 157 0.15 8.46 0.39
C ALA A 157 0.06 7.01 0.91
N THR A 158 0.65 6.73 2.07
CA THR A 158 0.57 5.41 2.72
C THR A 158 -0.87 5.05 3.08
N MET A 159 -1.69 5.99 3.56
CA MET A 159 -3.10 5.74 3.84
C MET A 159 -3.86 5.27 2.59
N VAL A 160 -3.73 5.99 1.47
CA VAL A 160 -4.40 5.62 0.21
C VAL A 160 -3.94 4.24 -0.27
N GLU A 161 -2.64 3.96 -0.21
CA GLU A 161 -2.09 2.65 -0.56
C GLU A 161 -2.66 1.52 0.31
N THR A 162 -2.73 1.72 1.63
CA THR A 162 -3.30 0.72 2.54
C THR A 162 -4.79 0.47 2.28
N GLU A 163 -5.55 1.51 1.92
CA GLU A 163 -6.96 1.39 1.60
C GLU A 163 -7.18 0.61 0.30
N GLN A 164 -6.32 0.85 -0.71
CA GLN A 164 -6.33 0.11 -1.95
C GLN A 164 -5.99 -1.37 -1.75
N LEU A 165 -4.93 -1.68 -1.00
CA LEU A 165 -4.56 -3.06 -0.68
C LEU A 165 -5.66 -3.80 0.07
N LYS A 166 -6.34 -3.12 1.01
CA LYS A 166 -7.49 -3.70 1.73
C LYS A 166 -8.64 -4.04 0.79
N LYS A 167 -8.94 -3.16 -0.17
CA LYS A 167 -9.98 -3.40 -1.18
C LYS A 167 -9.63 -4.58 -2.08
N GLU A 168 -8.39 -4.64 -2.57
CA GLU A 168 -7.90 -5.75 -3.40
C GLU A 168 -7.96 -7.08 -2.63
N TYR A 169 -7.57 -7.08 -1.35
CA TYR A 169 -7.70 -8.24 -0.48
C TYR A 169 -9.15 -8.69 -0.33
N MET A 170 -10.08 -7.77 -0.02
CA MET A 170 -11.51 -8.10 0.09
C MET A 170 -12.09 -8.63 -1.22
N GLN A 171 -11.69 -8.07 -2.36
CA GLN A 171 -12.11 -8.54 -3.67
C GLN A 171 -11.57 -9.95 -3.95
N SER A 172 -10.32 -10.23 -3.59
CA SER A 172 -9.71 -11.55 -3.71
C SER A 172 -10.43 -12.59 -2.83
N GLN A 173 -10.73 -12.24 -1.58
CA GLN A 173 -11.53 -13.08 -0.67
C GLN A 173 -12.93 -13.38 -1.25
N LEU A 174 -13.60 -12.37 -1.80
CA LEU A 174 -14.89 -12.52 -2.44
C LEU A 174 -14.81 -13.43 -3.67
N LEU A 175 -13.80 -13.25 -4.53
CA LEU A 175 -13.58 -14.11 -5.70
C LEU A 175 -13.26 -15.56 -5.28
N GLY A 176 -12.46 -15.74 -4.22
CA GLY A 176 -12.19 -17.03 -3.60
C GLY A 176 -13.48 -17.71 -3.14
N LEU A 177 -14.31 -17.00 -2.38
CA LEU A 177 -15.61 -17.51 -1.93
C LEU A 177 -16.55 -17.84 -3.10
N LYS A 178 -16.60 -16.99 -4.13
CA LYS A 178 -17.39 -17.26 -5.35
C LYS A 178 -16.93 -18.52 -6.09
N SER A 179 -15.63 -18.78 -6.11
CA SER A 179 -15.09 -19.97 -6.78
C SER A 179 -15.50 -21.27 -6.09
N GLN A 180 -15.68 -21.27 -4.76
CA GLN A 180 -16.12 -22.44 -3.99
C GLN A 180 -17.54 -22.91 -4.34
N VAL A 181 -18.39 -22.05 -4.91
CA VAL A 181 -19.81 -22.38 -5.20
C VAL A 181 -20.01 -22.98 -6.59
N ASN A 182 -18.98 -23.00 -7.46
CA ASN A 182 -19.03 -23.38 -8.89
C ASN A 182 -20.38 -22.98 -9.55
N PRO A 183 -20.54 -21.73 -10.02
CA PRO A 183 -21.81 -21.22 -10.54
C PRO A 183 -22.41 -22.08 -11.64
N HIS A 184 -21.57 -22.69 -12.50
CA HIS A 184 -22.04 -23.57 -13.56
C HIS A 184 -22.65 -24.86 -13.00
N PHE A 185 -22.02 -25.47 -11.99
CA PHE A 185 -22.61 -26.62 -11.30
C PHE A 185 -23.95 -26.24 -10.65
N LEU A 186 -24.02 -25.09 -9.96
CA LEU A 186 -25.25 -24.61 -9.32
C LEU A 186 -26.41 -24.47 -10.32
N PHE A 187 -26.20 -23.74 -11.42
CA PHE A 187 -27.25 -23.52 -12.41
C PHE A 187 -27.67 -24.82 -13.09
N ASN A 188 -26.73 -25.73 -13.35
CA ASN A 188 -27.06 -27.03 -13.93
C ASN A 188 -27.86 -27.91 -12.98
N SER A 189 -27.50 -27.95 -11.69
CA SER A 189 -28.26 -28.68 -10.68
C SER A 189 -29.68 -28.13 -10.54
N LEU A 190 -29.86 -26.80 -10.58
CA LEU A 190 -31.19 -26.18 -10.58
C LEU A 190 -32.03 -26.56 -11.82
N ASN A 191 -31.41 -26.60 -13.00
CA ASN A 191 -32.10 -27.01 -14.23
C ASN A 191 -32.51 -28.49 -14.18
N SER A 192 -31.61 -29.37 -13.72
CA SER A 192 -31.93 -30.80 -13.51
C SER A 192 -33.06 -30.99 -12.51
N LEU A 193 -33.04 -30.25 -11.39
CA LEU A 193 -34.12 -30.27 -10.40
C LEU A 193 -35.45 -29.80 -11.02
N SER A 194 -35.45 -28.72 -11.80
CA SER A 194 -36.66 -28.23 -12.47
C SER A 194 -37.26 -29.25 -13.44
N SER A 195 -36.41 -30.02 -14.14
CA SER A 195 -36.86 -31.11 -15.01
C SER A 195 -37.47 -32.24 -14.19
N LEU A 196 -36.77 -32.67 -13.13
CA LEU A 196 -37.21 -33.75 -12.25
C LEU A 196 -38.54 -33.44 -11.57
N ILE A 197 -38.79 -32.21 -11.12
CA ILE A 197 -40.08 -31.81 -10.52
C ILE A 197 -41.26 -32.12 -11.44
N SER A 198 -41.08 -32.02 -12.76
CA SER A 198 -42.13 -32.27 -13.74
C SER A 198 -42.26 -33.75 -14.13
N GLU A 199 -41.20 -34.55 -13.97
CA GLU A 199 -41.15 -35.97 -14.36
C GLU A 199 -41.45 -36.91 -13.19
N ASP A 200 -40.78 -36.71 -12.05
CA ASP A 200 -40.86 -37.54 -10.85
C ASP A 200 -40.59 -36.69 -9.59
N GLN A 201 -41.65 -36.43 -8.82
CA GLN A 201 -41.58 -35.60 -7.63
C GLN A 201 -40.75 -36.24 -6.50
N ASP A 202 -40.80 -37.57 -6.36
CA ASP A 202 -40.06 -38.28 -5.30
C ASP A 202 -38.54 -38.24 -5.60
N GLU A 203 -38.17 -38.37 -6.87
CA GLU A 203 -36.78 -38.24 -7.29
C GLU A 203 -36.28 -36.79 -7.20
N ALA A 204 -37.15 -35.80 -7.47
CA ALA A 204 -36.82 -34.38 -7.27
C ALA A 204 -36.53 -34.05 -5.80
N GLU A 205 -37.31 -34.60 -4.86
CA GLU A 205 -37.06 -34.42 -3.42
C GLU A 205 -35.71 -35.00 -2.99
N LYS A 206 -35.36 -36.21 -3.45
CA LYS A 206 -34.05 -36.81 -3.19
C LYS A 206 -32.92 -35.99 -3.79
N PHE A 207 -33.08 -35.53 -5.03
CA PHE A 207 -32.08 -34.70 -5.69
C PHE A 207 -31.83 -33.40 -4.90
N LEU A 208 -32.88 -32.77 -4.37
CA LEU A 208 -32.77 -31.58 -3.53
C LEU A 208 -32.03 -31.83 -2.21
N ASP A 209 -32.27 -32.97 -1.55
CA ASP A 209 -31.54 -33.34 -0.33
C ASP A 209 -30.06 -33.60 -0.61
N GLU A 210 -29.74 -34.33 -1.70
CA GLU A 210 -28.35 -34.57 -2.13
C GLU A 210 -27.65 -33.25 -2.51
N MET A 211 -28.36 -32.34 -3.21
CA MET A 211 -27.86 -31.00 -3.51
C MET A 211 -27.55 -30.21 -2.23
N SER A 212 -28.43 -30.29 -1.23
CA SER A 212 -28.22 -29.65 0.07
C SER A 212 -27.02 -30.23 0.83
N LYS A 213 -26.78 -31.55 0.75
CA LYS A 213 -25.58 -32.21 1.33
C LYS A 213 -24.30 -31.71 0.66
N VAL A 214 -24.27 -31.64 -0.68
CA VAL A 214 -23.12 -31.15 -1.45
C VAL A 214 -22.78 -29.71 -1.08
N TYR A 215 -23.77 -28.80 -1.07
CA TYR A 215 -23.50 -27.40 -0.72
C TYR A 215 -23.12 -27.20 0.75
N ARG A 216 -23.70 -27.96 1.69
CA ARG A 216 -23.26 -27.94 3.09
C ARG A 216 -21.80 -28.35 3.24
N TYR A 217 -21.34 -29.32 2.45
CA TYR A 217 -19.94 -29.74 2.44
C TYR A 217 -19.02 -28.68 1.81
N LEU A 218 -19.38 -28.14 0.64
CA LEU A 218 -18.61 -27.09 -0.06
C LEU A 218 -18.47 -25.80 0.76
N LEU A 219 -19.48 -25.47 1.57
CA LEU A 219 -19.50 -24.27 2.42
C LEU A 219 -18.95 -24.52 3.82
N ARG A 220 -18.49 -25.74 4.14
CA ARG A 220 -17.85 -26.01 5.42
C ARG A 220 -16.56 -25.19 5.50
N ASN A 221 -16.35 -24.47 6.60
CA ASN A 221 -15.17 -23.64 6.81
C ASN A 221 -13.88 -24.42 6.53
N SER A 222 -12.96 -23.80 5.81
CA SER A 222 -11.62 -24.31 5.49
C SER A 222 -10.70 -24.51 6.72
N ASP A 223 -11.20 -24.29 7.94
CA ASP A 223 -10.43 -24.44 9.18
C ASP A 223 -10.10 -25.91 9.49
N ASP A 224 -10.93 -26.86 9.01
CA ASP A 224 -10.61 -28.28 9.05
C ASP A 224 -9.61 -28.60 7.92
N GLN A 225 -8.31 -28.55 8.24
CA GLN A 225 -7.24 -28.85 7.27
C GLN A 225 -7.36 -30.27 6.66
N LEU A 226 -8.04 -31.19 7.35
CA LEU A 226 -8.20 -32.59 6.95
C LEU A 226 -9.55 -33.18 7.38
N VAL A 227 -10.18 -33.96 6.51
CA VAL A 227 -11.41 -34.75 6.76
C VAL A 227 -11.10 -36.25 6.68
N SER A 228 -11.93 -37.08 7.31
CA SER A 228 -11.81 -38.54 7.14
C SER A 228 -12.27 -38.99 5.75
N LEU A 229 -11.69 -40.08 5.25
CA LEU A 229 -12.06 -40.69 3.98
C LEU A 229 -13.55 -41.02 3.90
N ASP A 230 -14.17 -41.51 4.97
CA ASP A 230 -15.61 -41.76 5.01
C ASP A 230 -16.45 -40.52 4.66
N VAL A 231 -16.11 -39.38 5.28
CA VAL A 231 -16.79 -38.10 5.04
C VAL A 231 -16.61 -37.65 3.58
N GLU A 232 -15.41 -37.76 3.03
CA GLU A 232 -15.14 -37.43 1.62
C GLU A 232 -15.90 -38.38 0.67
N LEU A 233 -15.95 -39.68 0.95
CA LEU A 233 -16.70 -40.66 0.15
C LEU A 233 -18.21 -40.42 0.20
N GLN A 234 -18.76 -40.04 1.35
CA GLN A 234 -20.16 -39.64 1.47
C GLN A 234 -20.46 -38.41 0.62
N PHE A 235 -19.60 -37.39 0.68
CA PHE A 235 -19.71 -36.22 -0.18
C PHE A 235 -19.65 -36.60 -1.67
N VAL A 236 -18.69 -37.45 -2.07
CA VAL A 236 -18.55 -37.93 -3.45
C VAL A 236 -19.80 -38.67 -3.92
N LYS A 237 -20.43 -39.49 -3.06
CA LYS A 237 -21.68 -40.18 -3.39
C LYS A 237 -22.80 -39.18 -3.69
N SER A 238 -22.98 -38.19 -2.82
CA SER A 238 -23.97 -37.11 -3.03
C SER A 238 -23.69 -36.33 -4.30
N TYR A 239 -22.43 -35.93 -4.51
CA TYR A 239 -22.01 -35.21 -5.71
C TYR A 239 -22.23 -36.02 -6.99
N PHE A 240 -21.91 -37.31 -6.97
CA PHE A 240 -22.09 -38.20 -8.11
C PHE A 240 -23.56 -38.47 -8.41
N HIS A 241 -24.43 -38.51 -7.40
CA HIS A 241 -25.88 -38.59 -7.60
C HIS A 241 -26.39 -37.40 -8.46
N LEU A 242 -25.88 -36.19 -8.19
CA LEU A 242 -26.22 -35.00 -8.98
C LEU A 242 -25.71 -35.10 -10.42
N LEU A 243 -24.50 -35.64 -10.64
CA LEU A 243 -23.95 -35.90 -11.97
C LEU A 243 -24.75 -36.96 -12.73
N LYS A 244 -25.19 -38.01 -12.05
CA LYS A 244 -25.96 -39.10 -12.65
C LYS A 244 -27.32 -38.62 -13.16
N ALA A 245 -27.99 -37.70 -12.49
CA ALA A 245 -29.23 -37.11 -13.01
C ALA A 245 -29.02 -36.38 -14.35
N ARG A 246 -27.81 -35.81 -14.58
CA ARG A 246 -27.47 -35.10 -15.81
C ARG A 246 -27.04 -36.04 -16.94
N TYR A 247 -26.20 -37.03 -16.63
CA TYR A 247 -25.58 -37.90 -17.63
C TYR A 247 -26.28 -39.26 -17.77
N ALA A 248 -27.29 -39.53 -16.92
CA ALA A 248 -28.01 -40.79 -16.83
C ALA A 248 -27.02 -41.98 -16.80
N ASP A 249 -27.23 -42.97 -17.66
CA ASP A 249 -26.39 -44.16 -17.76
C ASP A 249 -25.02 -43.92 -18.44
N GLY A 250 -24.71 -42.67 -18.82
CA GLY A 250 -23.42 -42.32 -19.41
C GLY A 250 -22.26 -42.29 -18.41
N ILE A 251 -22.53 -42.38 -17.11
CA ILE A 251 -21.50 -42.34 -16.06
C ILE A 251 -21.79 -43.35 -14.94
N SER A 252 -20.77 -44.02 -14.44
CA SER A 252 -20.84 -44.95 -13.30
C SER A 252 -19.70 -44.70 -12.30
N LEU A 253 -19.95 -45.07 -11.04
CA LEU A 253 -19.01 -44.90 -9.93
C LEU A 253 -18.97 -46.16 -9.07
N ASP A 254 -17.78 -46.74 -8.93
CA ASP A 254 -17.51 -47.93 -8.12
C ASP A 254 -16.56 -47.60 -6.97
N PHE A 255 -16.85 -48.13 -5.77
CA PHE A 255 -15.98 -48.04 -4.61
C PHE A 255 -15.49 -49.42 -4.17
N GLU A 256 -14.18 -49.57 -4.00
CA GLU A 256 -13.53 -50.76 -3.46
C GLU A 256 -12.54 -50.35 -2.36
N ILE A 257 -13.10 -49.94 -1.22
CA ILE A 257 -12.37 -49.34 -0.09
C ILE A 257 -12.32 -50.33 1.07
N ASP A 258 -11.13 -50.54 1.64
CA ASP A 258 -10.97 -51.33 2.86
C ASP A 258 -11.59 -50.55 4.05
N PRO A 259 -12.49 -51.16 4.85
CA PRO A 259 -13.10 -50.48 5.99
C PRO A 259 -12.12 -49.84 6.96
N LYS A 260 -10.89 -50.38 7.09
CA LYS A 260 -9.86 -49.80 7.96
C LYS A 260 -9.33 -48.45 7.47
N ASP A 261 -9.46 -48.17 6.17
CA ASP A 261 -8.94 -46.96 5.53
C ASP A 261 -9.92 -45.78 5.65
N LEU A 262 -11.19 -46.04 6.01
CA LEU A 262 -12.24 -45.03 6.13
C LEU A 262 -11.94 -43.93 7.17
N VAL A 263 -11.14 -44.25 8.19
CA VAL A 263 -10.73 -43.30 9.25
C VAL A 263 -9.50 -42.48 8.86
N MET A 264 -8.81 -42.83 7.77
CA MET A 264 -7.66 -42.06 7.30
C MET A 264 -8.09 -40.67 6.85
N LYS A 265 -7.17 -39.71 6.93
CA LYS A 265 -7.45 -38.31 6.69
C LYS A 265 -6.83 -37.81 5.39
N LEU A 266 -7.57 -36.95 4.70
CA LEU A 266 -7.14 -36.29 3.47
C LEU A 266 -7.68 -34.85 3.42
N PRO A 267 -7.07 -33.96 2.62
CA PRO A 267 -7.64 -32.64 2.37
C PRO A 267 -9.05 -32.77 1.78
N PRO A 268 -10.01 -31.94 2.22
CA PRO A 268 -11.36 -31.97 1.67
C PRO A 268 -11.34 -31.63 0.17
N LEU A 269 -12.33 -32.13 -0.57
CA LEU A 269 -12.51 -31.92 -2.02
C LEU A 269 -11.44 -32.55 -2.92
N THR A 270 -10.52 -33.35 -2.36
CA THR A 270 -9.50 -34.05 -3.14
C THR A 270 -10.13 -35.03 -4.13
N LEU A 271 -11.09 -35.85 -3.69
CA LEU A 271 -11.72 -36.84 -4.58
C LEU A 271 -12.64 -36.17 -5.59
N GLN A 272 -13.27 -35.06 -5.22
CA GLN A 272 -14.04 -34.23 -6.15
C GLN A 272 -13.18 -33.79 -7.33
N MET A 273 -11.99 -33.23 -7.07
CA MET A 273 -11.11 -32.72 -8.12
C MET A 273 -10.71 -33.83 -9.11
N LEU A 274 -10.51 -35.05 -8.63
CA LEU A 274 -10.18 -36.20 -9.47
C LEU A 274 -11.38 -36.65 -10.32
N ILE A 275 -12.58 -36.65 -9.75
CA ILE A 275 -13.83 -36.94 -10.49
C ILE A 275 -14.10 -35.87 -11.54
N GLU A 276 -13.90 -34.60 -11.20
CA GLU A 276 -14.01 -33.48 -12.13
C GLU A 276 -13.02 -33.60 -13.28
N ALA A 277 -11.77 -33.96 -13.01
CA ALA A 277 -10.79 -34.22 -14.05
C ALA A 277 -11.24 -35.37 -14.96
N ALA A 278 -11.76 -36.45 -14.40
CA ALA A 278 -12.22 -37.62 -15.15
C ALA A 278 -13.37 -37.25 -16.11
N TYR A 279 -14.42 -36.56 -15.66
CA TYR A 279 -15.57 -36.30 -16.54
C TYR A 279 -15.36 -35.12 -17.49
N ASN A 280 -14.50 -34.14 -17.16
CA ASN A 280 -14.21 -33.01 -18.06
C ASN A 280 -13.28 -33.37 -19.22
N GLN A 281 -12.36 -34.32 -19.03
CA GLN A 281 -11.37 -34.71 -20.04
C GLN A 281 -11.82 -35.88 -20.92
N ASN A 282 -12.90 -36.57 -20.51
CA ASN A 282 -13.41 -37.73 -21.24
C ASN A 282 -14.75 -37.44 -21.91
N VAL A 283 -15.01 -38.14 -23.00
CA VAL A 283 -16.31 -38.11 -23.68
C VAL A 283 -17.29 -39.00 -22.91
N ILE A 284 -18.42 -38.43 -22.50
CA ILE A 284 -19.48 -39.14 -21.80
C ILE A 284 -20.60 -39.41 -22.80
N SER A 285 -20.83 -40.69 -23.12
CA SER A 285 -21.94 -41.10 -23.97
C SER A 285 -22.57 -42.39 -23.46
N LYS A 286 -23.84 -42.63 -23.83
CA LYS A 286 -24.51 -43.89 -23.49
C LYS A 286 -23.86 -45.11 -24.15
N ASP A 287 -23.23 -44.91 -25.31
CA ASP A 287 -22.54 -45.97 -26.05
C ASP A 287 -21.16 -46.31 -25.45
N ARG A 288 -20.57 -45.39 -24.67
CA ARG A 288 -19.29 -45.54 -23.98
C ARG A 288 -19.35 -44.86 -22.61
N PRO A 289 -19.96 -45.51 -21.60
CA PRO A 289 -20.11 -44.91 -20.29
C PRO A 289 -18.76 -44.76 -19.58
N LEU A 290 -18.55 -43.60 -18.96
CA LEU A 290 -17.36 -43.32 -18.15
C LEU A 290 -17.49 -44.03 -16.79
N THR A 291 -16.61 -44.98 -16.50
CA THR A 291 -16.63 -45.72 -15.22
C THR A 291 -15.50 -45.25 -14.33
N ILE A 292 -15.82 -44.50 -13.28
CA ILE A 292 -14.83 -44.06 -12.30
C ILE A 292 -14.77 -45.10 -11.18
N ARG A 293 -13.57 -45.62 -10.87
CA ARG A 293 -13.34 -46.56 -9.76
C ARG A 293 -12.38 -45.99 -8.76
N ILE A 294 -12.78 -45.99 -7.48
CA ILE A 294 -11.96 -45.56 -6.35
C ILE A 294 -11.65 -46.79 -5.49
N SER A 295 -10.37 -47.11 -5.33
CA SER A 295 -9.95 -48.31 -4.58
C SER A 295 -8.79 -48.07 -3.62
N SER A 296 -8.78 -48.83 -2.53
CA SER A 296 -7.65 -48.87 -1.57
C SER A 296 -6.50 -49.71 -2.14
N ILE A 297 -5.26 -49.20 -2.00
CA ILE A 297 -4.02 -49.91 -2.35
C ILE A 297 -3.19 -50.12 -1.06
N PRO A 298 -2.41 -51.22 -0.93
CA PRO A 298 -1.46 -51.38 0.16
C PRO A 298 -0.58 -50.14 0.41
N GLY A 299 -0.38 -49.82 1.69
CA GLY A 299 0.43 -48.66 2.11
C GLY A 299 -0.38 -47.39 2.39
N GLY A 300 -1.72 -47.47 2.49
CA GLY A 300 -2.57 -46.33 2.82
C GLY A 300 -2.83 -45.39 1.64
N TRP A 301 -2.68 -45.88 0.42
CA TRP A 301 -2.87 -45.10 -0.80
C TRP A 301 -4.26 -45.35 -1.40
N LEU A 302 -4.82 -44.33 -2.04
CA LEU A 302 -6.04 -44.44 -2.83
C LEU A 302 -5.70 -44.39 -4.33
N ARG A 303 -6.33 -45.27 -5.10
CA ARG A 303 -6.34 -45.24 -6.56
C ARG A 303 -7.65 -44.64 -7.04
N VAL A 304 -7.59 -43.72 -8.00
CA VAL A 304 -8.74 -43.32 -8.81
C VAL A 304 -8.40 -43.64 -10.26
N MET A 305 -9.27 -44.39 -10.94
CA MET A 305 -9.13 -44.76 -12.34
C MET A 305 -10.44 -44.51 -13.09
N ASN A 306 -10.36 -44.31 -14.41
CA ASN A 306 -11.48 -44.04 -15.29
C ASN A 306 -11.35 -44.77 -16.64
#